data_AF-A0A4Q0MFE6-F1
#
_entry.id   AF-A0A4Q0MFE6-F1
#
_cell.length_a   1.000
_cell.length_b   1.000
_cell.length_c   1.000
_cell.angle_alpha   90.00
_cell.angle_beta   90.00
_cell.angle_gamma   90.00
#
_symmetry.space_group_name_H-M   'P 1'
#
loop_
_entity.id
_entity.type
_entity.pdbx_description
1 polymer ?
#
loop_
_entity_poly.entity_id
_entity_poly.type
_entity_poly.pdbx_seq_one_letter_code
_entity_poly.pdbx_strand_id
1 'polypeptide(L)'
;MVPNFLLRNKRVIIYGFSLASLLFLMKWLEWQFVIVDHALELYIGAIAIVFTGLGMWVALKLTGQKKRTHITEKEIYKPALAPFVINEEELAKLGLSKRELEVLVLMSRGLSNRQIAESLFVSVNTIKTHSLRLFEKLEAERRTQAVDKAKKLGIIP
;
A
#
# COMPACT_ATOMS: atom_id res chain seq x y z
N MET A 1 59.05 6.09 -54.01
CA MET A 1 59.13 7.16 -55.02
C MET A 1 57.87 8.03 -54.97
N VAL A 2 57.56 8.70 -53.85
CA VAL A 2 56.59 9.82 -53.79
C VAL A 2 56.93 10.70 -52.57
N PRO A 3 57.71 11.79 -52.72
CA PRO A 3 57.62 12.86 -51.70
C PRO A 3 57.43 14.28 -52.28
N ASN A 4 57.46 14.48 -53.60
CA ASN A 4 57.47 15.84 -54.17
C ASN A 4 56.09 16.53 -54.25
N PHE A 5 54.98 15.79 -54.16
CA PHE A 5 53.64 16.39 -54.21
C PHE A 5 53.30 17.14 -52.91
N LEU A 6 53.63 16.53 -51.76
CA LEU A 6 53.42 17.11 -50.42
C LEU A 6 54.24 18.39 -50.23
N LEU A 7 55.48 18.43 -50.72
CA LEU A 7 56.34 19.61 -50.61
C LEU A 7 55.90 20.76 -51.52
N ARG A 8 55.49 20.47 -52.76
CA ARG A 8 55.00 21.48 -53.72
C ARG A 8 53.70 22.15 -53.26
N ASN A 9 52.82 21.38 -52.62
CA ASN A 9 51.51 21.85 -52.19
C ASN A 9 51.44 22.15 -50.68
N LYS A 10 52.58 22.26 -50.00
CA LYS A 10 52.68 22.44 -48.53
C LYS A 10 51.80 23.57 -48.00
N ARG A 11 51.71 24.69 -48.72
CA ARG A 11 50.85 25.83 -48.33
C ARG A 11 49.37 25.47 -48.34
N VAL A 12 48.90 24.81 -49.39
CA VAL A 12 47.49 24.39 -49.52
C VAL A 12 47.10 23.41 -48.40
N ILE A 13 48.02 22.49 -48.06
CA ILE A 13 47.80 21.54 -46.96
C ILE A 13 47.76 22.25 -45.61
N ILE A 14 48.64 23.23 -45.37
CA ILE A 14 48.64 24.03 -44.13
C ILE A 14 47.32 24.81 -43.99
N TYR A 15 46.85 25.47 -45.04
CA TYR A 15 45.59 26.21 -44.99
C TYR A 15 44.38 25.27 -44.82
N GLY A 16 44.39 24.11 -45.49
CA GLY A 16 43.35 23.10 -45.31
C GLY A 16 43.30 22.55 -43.88
N PHE A 17 44.46 22.26 -43.30
CA PHE A 17 44.57 21.79 -41.91
C PHE A 17 44.14 22.88 -40.91
N SER A 18 44.56 24.13 -41.14
CA SER A 18 44.14 25.27 -40.33
C SER A 18 42.63 25.47 -40.35
N LEU A 19 41.99 25.35 -41.53
CA LEU A 19 40.54 25.47 -41.67
C LEU A 19 39.80 24.31 -40.98
N ALA A 20 40.27 23.08 -41.17
CA ALA A 20 39.71 21.91 -40.51
C ALA A 20 39.83 22.01 -38.98
N SER A 21 40.99 22.47 -38.48
CA SER A 21 41.22 22.66 -37.05
C SER A 21 40.33 23.76 -36.47
N LEU A 22 40.09 24.84 -37.22
CA LEU A 22 39.23 25.94 -36.80
C LEU A 22 37.76 25.49 -36.74
N LEU A 23 37.28 24.75 -37.75
CA LEU A 23 35.93 24.18 -37.75
C LEU A 23 35.75 23.15 -36.63
N PHE A 24 36.76 22.32 -36.38
CA PHE A 24 36.73 21.35 -35.28
C PHE A 24 36.64 22.06 -33.93
N LEU A 25 37.49 23.06 -33.70
CA LEU A 25 37.48 23.86 -32.48
C LEU A 25 36.13 24.57 -32.28
N MET A 26 35.57 25.13 -33.35
CA MET A 26 34.27 25.79 -33.32
C MET A 26 33.16 24.83 -32.92
N LYS A 27 33.07 23.64 -33.55
CA LYS A 27 32.07 22.62 -33.16
C LYS A 27 32.28 22.09 -31.75
N TRP A 28 33.53 21.99 -31.31
CA TRP A 28 33.87 21.56 -29.95
C TRP A 28 33.36 22.57 -28.91
N LEU A 29 33.57 23.86 -29.16
CA LEU A 29 33.06 24.95 -28.30
C LEU A 29 31.54 25.01 -28.29
N GLU A 30 30.88 24.83 -29.44
CA GLU A 30 29.42 24.74 -29.49
C GLU A 30 28.91 23.57 -28.65
N TRP A 31 29.53 22.39 -28.73
CA TRP A 31 29.13 21.25 -27.92
C TRP A 31 29.26 21.55 -26.42
N GLN A 32 30.37 22.17 -26.02
CA GLN A 32 30.56 22.55 -24.62
C GLN A 32 29.53 23.60 -24.16
N PHE A 33 29.26 24.62 -24.98
CA PHE A 33 28.32 25.69 -24.66
C PHE A 33 26.87 25.20 -24.60
N VAL A 34 26.47 24.35 -25.54
CA VAL A 34 25.13 23.73 -25.57
C VAL A 34 24.88 22.89 -24.31
N ILE A 35 25.88 22.13 -23.84
CA ILE A 35 25.76 21.35 -22.60
C ILE A 35 25.66 22.26 -21.36
N VAL A 36 26.40 23.38 -21.33
CA VAL A 36 26.42 24.27 -20.16
C VAL A 36 25.13 25.09 -20.05
N ASP A 37 24.62 25.64 -21.14
CA ASP A 37 23.38 26.42 -21.13
C ASP A 37 22.14 25.56 -20.85
N HIS A 38 22.13 24.31 -21.33
CA HIS A 38 21.01 23.38 -21.12
C HIS A 38 21.20 22.48 -19.89
N ALA A 39 22.22 22.73 -19.06
CA ALA A 39 22.51 21.91 -17.89
C ALA A 39 21.33 21.85 -16.92
N LEU A 40 20.59 22.95 -16.76
CA LEU A 40 19.38 23.00 -15.92
C LEU A 40 18.23 22.18 -16.49
N GLU A 41 17.98 22.27 -17.79
CA GLU A 41 16.92 21.48 -18.45
C GLU A 41 17.21 19.99 -18.40
N LEU A 42 18.47 19.60 -18.63
CA LEU A 42 18.93 18.22 -18.49
C LEU A 42 18.82 17.71 -17.04
N TYR A 43 19.15 18.54 -16.05
CA TYR A 43 19.05 18.18 -14.64
C TYR A 43 17.60 17.99 -14.20
N ILE A 44 16.70 18.91 -14.58
CA ILE A 44 15.26 18.81 -14.31
C ILE A 44 14.68 17.57 -15.01
N GLY A 45 15.08 17.31 -16.25
CA GLY A 45 14.69 16.10 -16.99
C GLY A 45 15.16 14.81 -16.32
N ALA A 46 16.40 14.77 -15.85
CA ALA A 46 16.95 13.62 -15.12
C ALA A 46 16.18 13.38 -13.80
N ILE A 47 15.91 14.45 -13.03
CA ILE A 47 15.08 14.39 -11.83
C ILE A 47 13.68 13.87 -12.17
N ALA A 48 13.04 14.39 -13.23
CA ALA A 48 11.70 13.97 -13.62
C ALA A 48 11.64 12.47 -13.95
N ILE A 49 12.66 11.91 -14.61
CA ILE A 49 12.75 10.47 -14.91
C ILE A 49 12.87 9.66 -13.60
N VAL A 50 13.73 10.09 -12.67
CA VAL A 50 13.90 9.44 -11.37
C VAL A 50 12.59 9.45 -10.58
N PHE A 51 11.94 10.61 -10.47
CA PHE A 51 10.67 10.75 -9.73
C PHE A 51 9.52 9.99 -10.40
N THR A 52 9.46 9.93 -11.73
CA THR A 52 8.45 9.15 -12.47
C THR A 52 8.63 7.65 -12.22
N GLY A 53 9.87 7.16 -12.30
CA GLY A 53 10.18 5.76 -12.01
C GLY A 53 9.87 5.40 -10.56
N LEU A 54 10.28 6.26 -9.61
CA LEU A 54 10.04 6.05 -8.19
C LEU A 54 8.55 6.11 -7.85
N GLY A 55 7.82 7.08 -8.40
CA GLY A 55 6.37 7.21 -8.23
C GLY A 55 5.61 6.00 -8.77
N MET A 56 5.95 5.53 -9.98
CA MET A 56 5.37 4.33 -10.57
C MET A 56 5.67 3.09 -9.72
N TRP A 57 6.91 2.94 -9.23
CA TRP A 57 7.29 1.83 -8.36
C TRP A 57 6.52 1.85 -7.03
N VAL A 58 6.44 3.01 -6.37
CA VAL A 58 5.68 3.17 -5.12
C VAL A 58 4.18 2.90 -5.36
N ALA A 59 3.60 3.43 -6.43
CA ALA A 59 2.20 3.21 -6.77
C ALA A 59 1.89 1.72 -6.98
N LEU A 60 2.72 1.01 -7.74
CA LEU A 60 2.58 -0.43 -7.96
C LEU A 60 2.77 -1.23 -6.66
N LYS A 61 3.71 -0.80 -5.80
CA LYS A 61 4.00 -1.46 -4.52
C LYS A 61 2.89 -1.28 -3.48
N LEU A 62 2.28 -0.09 -3.40
CA LEU A 62 1.20 0.19 -2.46
C LEU A 62 -0.15 -0.39 -2.93
N THR A 63 -0.40 -0.40 -4.24
CA THR A 63 -1.64 -0.97 -4.82
C THR A 63 -1.68 -2.50 -4.73
N GLY A 64 -0.53 -3.15 -4.47
CA GLY A 64 -0.41 -4.60 -4.30
C GLY A 64 -1.00 -5.18 -3.00
N GLN A 65 -1.41 -4.37 -2.02
CA GLN A 65 -2.04 -4.87 -0.79
C GLN A 65 -3.57 -4.95 -0.89
N LYS A 66 -4.09 -5.53 -1.97
CA LYS A 66 -5.42 -6.13 -1.93
C LYS A 66 -5.29 -7.42 -1.12
N LYS A 67 -5.53 -7.32 0.20
CA LYS A 67 -5.73 -8.49 1.06
C LYS A 67 -6.63 -9.44 0.30
N ARG A 68 -6.05 -10.58 -0.11
CA ARG A 68 -6.79 -11.73 -0.59
C ARG A 68 -7.79 -12.07 0.52
N THR A 69 -9.00 -11.56 0.42
CA THR A 69 -10.16 -12.35 0.80
C THR A 69 -10.13 -13.53 -0.15
N HIS A 70 -9.33 -14.53 0.23
CA HIS A 70 -9.44 -15.86 -0.32
C HIS A 70 -10.83 -16.31 0.14
N ILE A 71 -11.83 -16.01 -0.68
CA ILE A 71 -13.07 -16.75 -0.68
C ILE A 71 -12.64 -18.12 -1.22
N THR A 72 -12.02 -18.92 -0.35
CA THR A 72 -12.07 -20.35 -0.53
C THR A 72 -13.53 -20.67 -0.28
N GLU A 73 -14.30 -20.76 -1.37
CA GLU A 73 -15.30 -21.81 -1.46
C GLU A 73 -14.53 -23.14 -1.45
N LYS A 74 -13.88 -23.45 -0.32
CA LYS A 74 -13.79 -24.84 0.06
C LYS A 74 -15.17 -25.06 0.60
N GLU A 75 -15.98 -25.83 -0.10
CA GLU A 75 -17.21 -26.38 0.46
C GLU A 75 -16.82 -27.06 1.76
N ILE A 76 -16.90 -26.32 2.86
CA ILE A 76 -16.84 -26.87 4.19
C ILE A 76 -18.13 -27.66 4.24
N TYR A 77 -18.00 -28.98 4.11
CA TYR A 77 -19.00 -29.93 4.51
C TYR A 77 -19.44 -29.54 5.92
N LYS A 78 -20.50 -28.73 6.02
CA LYS A 78 -21.26 -28.57 7.24
C LYS A 78 -21.88 -29.94 7.43
N PRO A 79 -21.49 -30.73 8.43
CA PRO A 79 -22.42 -31.76 8.88
C PRO A 79 -23.66 -30.98 9.28
N ALA A 80 -24.72 -31.13 8.49
CA ALA A 80 -26.02 -30.66 8.90
C ALA A 80 -26.27 -31.27 10.29
N LEU A 81 -26.71 -30.43 11.23
CA LEU A 81 -27.30 -30.81 12.52
C LEU A 81 -26.38 -31.04 13.75
N ALA A 82 -25.19 -30.46 13.83
CA ALA A 82 -24.63 -30.17 15.16
C ALA A 82 -25.07 -28.75 15.60
N PRO A 83 -26.00 -28.58 16.55
CA PRO A 83 -26.27 -27.26 17.11
C PRO A 83 -24.98 -26.68 17.69
N PHE A 84 -24.70 -25.41 17.42
CA PHE A 84 -23.61 -24.71 18.09
C PHE A 84 -23.86 -24.76 19.60
N VAL A 85 -23.02 -25.51 20.33
CA VAL A 85 -23.07 -25.62 21.78
C VAL A 85 -22.20 -24.50 22.34
N ILE A 86 -22.83 -23.56 23.06
CA ILE A 86 -22.11 -22.49 23.75
C ILE A 86 -21.20 -23.16 24.80
N ASN A 87 -19.93 -22.80 24.80
CA ASN A 87 -19.02 -23.24 25.85
C ASN A 87 -19.38 -22.56 27.18
N GLU A 88 -20.22 -23.21 27.98
CA GLU A 88 -20.74 -22.68 29.24
C GLU A 88 -19.63 -22.42 30.27
N GLU A 89 -18.55 -23.22 30.24
CA GLU A 89 -17.41 -23.04 31.15
C GLU A 89 -16.67 -21.73 30.86
N GLU A 90 -16.38 -21.44 29.59
CA GLU A 90 -15.72 -20.20 29.18
C GLU A 90 -16.63 -18.98 29.39
N LEU A 91 -17.94 -19.14 29.16
CA LEU A 91 -18.91 -18.08 29.44
C LEU A 91 -18.95 -17.73 30.94
N ALA A 92 -18.92 -18.75 31.80
CA ALA A 92 -18.89 -18.58 33.24
C ALA A 92 -17.60 -17.90 33.73
N LYS A 93 -16.43 -18.29 33.17
CA LYS A 93 -15.13 -17.67 33.50
C LYS A 93 -15.11 -16.17 33.19
N LEU A 94 -15.72 -15.76 32.08
CA LEU A 94 -15.76 -14.36 31.67
C LEU A 94 -16.76 -13.50 32.48
N GLY A 95 -17.70 -14.12 33.20
CA GLY A 95 -18.71 -13.41 33.97
C GLY A 95 -19.57 -12.45 33.12
N LEU A 96 -19.82 -12.81 31.85
CA LEU A 96 -20.64 -11.99 30.94
C LEU A 96 -22.10 -12.02 31.36
N SER A 97 -22.71 -10.84 31.45
CA SER A 97 -24.15 -10.73 31.66
C SER A 97 -24.91 -11.16 30.41
N LYS A 98 -26.15 -11.59 30.59
CA LYS A 98 -27.07 -11.94 29.48
C LYS A 98 -27.13 -10.82 28.43
N ARG A 99 -27.16 -9.57 28.90
CA ARG A 99 -27.24 -8.39 28.02
C ARG A 99 -25.95 -8.13 27.25
N GLU A 100 -24.80 -8.34 27.86
CA GLU A 100 -23.50 -8.25 27.17
C GLU A 100 -23.37 -9.33 26.11
N LEU A 101 -23.84 -10.56 26.39
CA LEU A 101 -23.87 -11.65 25.43
C LEU A 101 -24.78 -11.34 24.23
N GLU A 102 -26.00 -10.84 24.46
CA GLU A 102 -26.91 -10.42 23.38
C GLU A 102 -26.27 -9.35 22.49
N VAL A 103 -25.63 -8.35 23.10
CA VAL A 103 -24.91 -7.30 22.37
C VAL A 103 -23.77 -7.92 21.55
N LEU A 104 -22.98 -8.83 22.11
CA LEU A 104 -21.88 -9.51 21.43
C LEU A 104 -22.37 -10.35 20.23
N VAL A 105 -23.50 -11.05 20.36
CA VAL A 105 -24.13 -11.82 19.27
C VAL A 105 -24.60 -10.90 18.15
N LEU A 106 -25.26 -9.78 18.48
CA LEU A 106 -25.66 -8.82 17.46
C LEU A 106 -24.43 -8.12 16.83
N MET A 107 -23.36 -7.96 17.60
CA MET A 107 -22.10 -7.44 17.08
C MET A 107 -21.47 -8.37 16.05
N SER A 108 -21.50 -9.68 16.29
CA SER A 108 -20.93 -10.69 15.38
C SER A 108 -21.69 -10.81 14.07
N ARG A 109 -22.99 -10.46 14.08
CA ARG A 109 -23.82 -10.30 12.87
C ARG A 109 -23.53 -9.02 12.08
N GLY A 110 -22.61 -8.17 12.54
CA GLY A 110 -22.22 -6.93 11.84
C GLY A 110 -23.13 -5.73 12.10
N LEU A 111 -24.06 -5.80 13.06
CA LEU A 111 -25.00 -4.70 13.33
C LEU A 111 -24.33 -3.50 13.99
N SER A 112 -24.59 -2.29 13.50
CA SER A 112 -24.12 -1.04 14.13
C SER A 112 -24.73 -0.84 15.52
N ASN A 113 -24.09 -0.05 16.39
CA ASN A 113 -24.61 0.21 17.74
C ASN A 113 -26.03 0.81 17.73
N ARG A 114 -26.39 1.55 16.67
CA ARG A 114 -27.76 2.06 16.47
C ARG A 114 -28.75 0.93 16.19
N GLN A 115 -28.42 0.04 15.26
CA GLN A 115 -29.27 -1.12 14.94
C GLN A 115 -29.40 -2.09 16.12
N ILE A 116 -28.32 -2.27 16.89
CA ILE A 116 -28.34 -3.07 18.13
C ILE A 116 -29.29 -2.41 19.14
N ALA A 117 -29.19 -1.09 19.32
CA ALA A 117 -30.05 -0.33 20.23
C ALA A 117 -31.54 -0.46 19.85
N GLU A 118 -31.85 -0.35 18.56
CA GLU A 118 -33.19 -0.58 18.01
C GLU A 118 -33.68 -2.02 18.24
N SER A 119 -32.84 -3.01 17.92
CA SER A 119 -33.18 -4.45 18.08
C SER A 119 -33.44 -4.83 19.54
N LEU A 120 -32.74 -4.17 20.45
CA LEU A 120 -32.77 -4.44 21.88
C LEU A 120 -33.69 -3.46 22.65
N PHE A 121 -34.37 -2.55 21.95
CA PHE A 121 -35.26 -1.51 22.52
C PHE A 121 -34.61 -0.68 23.64
N VAL A 122 -33.35 -0.26 23.44
CA VAL A 122 -32.59 0.57 24.39
C VAL A 122 -31.92 1.75 23.69
N SER A 123 -31.35 2.69 24.45
CA SER A 123 -30.60 3.80 23.87
C SER A 123 -29.25 3.34 23.31
N VAL A 124 -28.73 4.07 22.31
CA VAL A 124 -27.37 3.84 21.78
C VAL A 124 -26.30 3.99 22.87
N ASN A 125 -26.52 4.90 23.83
CA ASN A 125 -25.60 5.09 24.95
C ASN A 125 -25.53 3.84 25.85
N THR A 126 -26.68 3.21 26.11
CA THR A 126 -26.76 1.94 26.84
C THR A 126 -25.95 0.86 26.15
N ILE A 127 -26.03 0.76 24.81
CA ILE A 127 -25.21 -0.19 24.05
C ILE A 127 -23.72 0.13 24.16
N LYS A 128 -23.32 1.40 24.11
CA LYS A 128 -21.91 1.80 24.31
C LYS A 128 -21.39 1.35 25.67
N THR A 129 -22.18 1.55 26.74
CA THR A 129 -21.81 1.10 28.10
C THR A 129 -21.68 -0.41 28.18
N HIS A 130 -22.63 -1.18 27.62
CA HIS A 130 -22.51 -2.64 27.56
C HIS A 130 -21.30 -3.09 26.74
N SER A 131 -21.01 -2.39 25.63
CA SER A 131 -19.85 -2.68 24.78
C SER A 131 -18.53 -2.47 25.51
N LEU A 132 -18.42 -1.40 26.31
CA LEU A 132 -17.23 -1.11 27.08
C LEU A 132 -16.94 -2.20 28.12
N ARG A 133 -17.95 -2.56 28.93
CA ARG A 133 -17.81 -3.63 29.94
C ARG A 133 -17.54 -4.99 29.30
N LEU A 134 -18.18 -5.27 28.17
CA LEU A 134 -17.92 -6.47 27.37
C LEU A 134 -16.46 -6.53 26.90
N PHE A 135 -15.93 -5.40 26.41
CA PHE A 135 -14.55 -5.31 25.93
C PHE A 135 -13.53 -5.46 27.06
N GLU A 136 -13.80 -4.88 28.23
CA GLU A 136 -12.99 -5.08 29.44
C GLU A 136 -12.94 -6.56 29.84
N LYS A 137 -14.10 -7.23 29.90
CA LYS A 137 -14.19 -8.65 30.26
C LYS A 137 -13.53 -9.59 29.26
N LEU A 138 -13.58 -9.25 27.97
CA LEU A 138 -12.91 -10.02 26.91
C LEU A 138 -11.45 -9.59 26.67
N GLU A 139 -10.96 -8.62 27.44
CA GLU A 139 -9.64 -8.00 27.28
C GLU A 139 -9.39 -7.54 25.81
N ALA A 140 -10.42 -6.97 25.19
CA ALA A 140 -10.38 -6.54 23.80
C ALA A 140 -10.38 -5.01 23.72
N GLU A 141 -9.55 -4.44 22.86
CA GLU A 141 -9.53 -2.98 22.64
C GLU A 141 -10.51 -2.56 21.55
N ARG A 142 -10.85 -3.50 20.64
CA ARG A 142 -11.64 -3.21 19.45
C ARG A 142 -12.76 -4.22 19.28
N ARG A 143 -13.86 -3.76 18.68
CA ARG A 143 -15.03 -4.57 18.37
C ARG A 143 -14.70 -5.86 17.61
N THR A 144 -13.87 -5.77 16.58
CA THR A 144 -13.47 -6.95 15.78
C THR A 144 -12.67 -7.95 16.59
N GLN A 145 -11.80 -7.47 17.48
CA GLN A 145 -11.03 -8.31 18.40
C GLN A 145 -11.93 -9.00 19.42
N ALA A 146 -12.93 -8.30 19.96
CA ALA A 146 -13.90 -8.88 20.88
C ALA A 146 -14.70 -10.01 20.22
N VAL A 147 -15.17 -9.81 18.99
CA VAL A 147 -15.89 -10.84 18.21
C VAL A 147 -14.98 -12.03 17.88
N ASP A 148 -13.73 -11.79 17.47
CA ASP A 148 -12.78 -12.85 17.15
C ASP A 148 -12.42 -13.70 18.39
N LYS A 149 -12.14 -13.05 19.53
CA LYS A 149 -11.93 -13.74 20.81
C LYS A 149 -13.14 -14.57 21.22
N ALA A 150 -14.34 -14.00 21.13
CA ALA A 150 -15.57 -14.69 21.48
C ALA A 150 -15.84 -15.93 20.59
N LYS A 151 -15.51 -15.86 19.29
CA LYS A 151 -15.56 -17.02 18.39
C LYS A 151 -14.55 -18.09 18.77
N LYS A 152 -13.30 -17.69 19.09
CA LYS A 152 -12.23 -18.61 19.52
C LYS A 152 -12.57 -19.34 20.83
N LEU A 153 -13.25 -18.64 21.75
CA LEU A 153 -13.71 -19.21 23.02
C LEU A 153 -14.98 -20.06 22.87
N GLY A 154 -15.61 -20.09 21.68
CA GLY A 154 -16.82 -20.87 21.45
C GLY A 154 -18.05 -20.37 22.22
N ILE A 155 -18.08 -19.08 22.59
CA ILE A 155 -19.25 -18.47 23.27
C ILE A 155 -20.26 -17.87 22.26
N ILE A 156 -19.81 -17.63 21.03
CA ILE A 156 -20.66 -17.21 19.90
C ILE A 156 -20.26 -17.97 18.62
N PRO A 157 -21.21 -18.18 17.68
CA PRO A 157 -20.92 -18.81 16.39
C PRO A 157 -20.09 -17.91 15.45
#